data_AF-A0A1A0MLI7-F1
#
_entry.id   AF-A0A1A0MLI7-F1
#
_cell.length_a   1.000
_cell.length_b   1.000
_cell.length_c   1.000
_cell.angle_alpha   90.00
_cell.angle_beta   90.00
_cell.angle_gamma   90.00
#
_symmetry.space_group_name_H-M   'P 1'
#
loop_
_entity.id
_entity.type
_entity.pdbx_description
1 polymer ?
#
loop_
_entity_poly.entity_id
_entity_poly.type
_entity_poly.pdbx_seq_one_letter_code
_entity_poly.pdbx_strand_id
1 'polypeptide(L)'
;MDMGKLVDRPLNEILDMPEVQEVFDSIKLGTAVPTPPVLLVQAVHDRIVSVDDIDELADTYTSGGASVTYHRDLFSEHMLLHPLSAPMALRWLTDRFAGRPLNAHLARTKWPTMLNPVTYMGMARLVRIAAKVVTGRTVERQPL
;
A
#
# COMPACT_ATOMS: atom_id res chain seq x y z
N MET A 1 -8.16 -20.70 -7.43
CA MET A 1 -9.52 -21.22 -7.17
C MET A 1 -10.40 -20.69 -8.29
N ASP A 2 -11.25 -21.53 -8.88
CA ASP A 2 -12.14 -21.10 -9.97
C ASP A 2 -13.45 -20.55 -9.37
N MET A 3 -13.64 -19.24 -9.50
CA MET A 3 -14.82 -18.54 -8.96
C MET A 3 -16.12 -18.99 -9.64
N GLY A 4 -16.07 -19.48 -10.87
CA GLY A 4 -17.25 -19.98 -11.57
C GLY A 4 -17.87 -21.22 -10.93
N LYS A 5 -17.13 -21.92 -10.07
CA LYS A 5 -17.62 -23.06 -9.30
C LYS A 5 -18.32 -22.68 -7.99
N LEU A 6 -18.38 -21.39 -7.65
CA LEU A 6 -18.99 -20.87 -6.42
C LEU A 6 -20.36 -20.23 -6.65
N VAL A 7 -20.85 -20.24 -7.87
CA VAL A 7 -22.07 -19.54 -8.28
C VAL A 7 -22.97 -20.47 -9.10
N ASP A 8 -24.28 -20.25 -9.01
CA ASP A 8 -25.29 -21.12 -9.64
C ASP A 8 -25.51 -20.81 -11.14
N ARG A 9 -24.81 -19.80 -11.68
CA ARG A 9 -24.92 -19.33 -13.07
C ARG A 9 -23.52 -19.05 -13.65
N PRO A 10 -23.33 -19.03 -14.98
CA PRO A 10 -22.03 -18.69 -15.57
C PRO A 10 -21.49 -17.37 -15.03
N LEU A 11 -20.24 -17.37 -14.56
CA LEU A 11 -19.65 -16.21 -13.88
C LEU A 11 -19.70 -14.95 -14.76
N ASN A 12 -19.46 -15.08 -16.07
CA ASN A 12 -19.55 -13.97 -17.01
C ASN A 12 -20.96 -13.37 -17.08
N GLU A 13 -22.02 -14.19 -17.02
CA GLU A 13 -23.40 -13.68 -16.99
C GLU A 13 -23.65 -12.79 -15.76
N ILE A 14 -23.09 -13.16 -14.60
CA ILE A 14 -23.18 -12.36 -13.37
C ILE A 14 -22.34 -11.08 -13.49
N LEU A 15 -21.10 -11.19 -14.01
CA LEU A 15 -20.22 -10.03 -14.16
C LEU A 15 -20.77 -9.02 -15.17
N ASP A 16 -21.48 -9.46 -16.19
CA ASP A 16 -22.08 -8.60 -17.22
C ASP A 16 -23.41 -7.95 -16.78
N MET A 17 -23.93 -8.27 -15.57
CA MET A 17 -25.15 -7.65 -15.05
C MET A 17 -24.95 -6.14 -14.85
N PRO A 18 -25.91 -5.29 -15.27
CA PRO A 18 -25.81 -3.84 -15.11
C PRO A 18 -25.53 -3.40 -13.67
N GLU A 19 -26.15 -4.05 -12.69
CA GLU A 19 -25.97 -3.75 -11.27
C GLU A 19 -24.54 -4.07 -10.79
N VAL A 20 -23.92 -5.12 -11.34
CA VAL A 20 -22.54 -5.50 -11.00
C VAL A 20 -21.55 -4.55 -11.66
N GLN A 21 -21.79 -4.17 -12.92
CA GLN A 21 -20.98 -3.18 -13.63
C GLN A 21 -21.04 -1.81 -12.94
N GLU A 22 -22.22 -1.36 -12.50
CA GLU A 22 -22.37 -0.11 -11.75
C GLU A 22 -21.53 -0.13 -10.46
N VAL A 23 -21.55 -1.24 -9.73
CA VAL A 23 -20.71 -1.40 -8.53
C VAL A 23 -19.23 -1.32 -8.90
N PHE A 24 -18.78 -2.05 -9.93
CA PHE A 24 -17.38 -1.99 -10.35
C PHE A 24 -16.94 -0.59 -10.77
N ASP A 25 -17.75 0.12 -11.55
CA ASP A 25 -17.47 1.49 -11.97
C ASP A 25 -17.37 2.43 -10.76
N SER A 26 -18.22 2.23 -9.75
CA SER A 26 -18.23 3.07 -8.55
C SER A 26 -17.02 2.86 -7.63
N ILE A 27 -16.47 1.65 -7.57
CA ILE A 27 -15.34 1.30 -6.68
C ILE A 27 -13.99 1.31 -7.40
N LYS A 28 -13.99 1.41 -8.73
CA LYS A 28 -12.77 1.44 -9.53
C LYS A 28 -11.93 2.66 -9.19
N LEU A 29 -10.68 2.41 -8.80
CA LEU A 29 -9.67 3.44 -8.62
C LEU A 29 -9.21 4.00 -9.98
N GLY A 30 -8.68 5.22 -9.99
CA GLY A 30 -8.19 5.85 -11.23
C GLY A 30 -9.23 6.69 -11.98
N THR A 31 -10.51 6.68 -11.56
CA THR A 31 -11.58 7.50 -12.18
C THR A 31 -11.46 8.99 -11.82
N ALA A 32 -10.79 9.32 -10.71
CA ALA A 32 -10.50 10.69 -10.29
C ALA A 32 -9.04 10.81 -9.84
N VAL A 33 -8.42 11.94 -10.20
CA VAL A 33 -7.02 12.23 -9.83
C VAL A 33 -6.98 12.83 -8.42
N PRO A 34 -6.21 12.26 -7.48
CA PRO A 34 -6.12 12.77 -6.12
C PRO A 34 -5.38 14.10 -6.08
N THR A 35 -5.95 15.09 -5.38
CA THR A 35 -5.29 16.36 -5.05
C THR A 35 -4.15 16.21 -4.02
N PRO A 36 -4.32 15.46 -2.90
CA PRO A 36 -3.21 15.26 -1.97
C PRO A 36 -2.15 14.33 -2.58
N PRO A 37 -0.88 14.40 -2.12
CA PRO A 37 0.15 13.44 -2.48
C PRO A 37 -0.27 12.02 -2.10
N VAL A 38 0.14 11.02 -2.88
CA VAL A 38 -0.19 9.61 -2.67
C VAL A 38 1.08 8.78 -2.56
N LEU A 39 1.11 7.87 -1.56
CA LEU A 39 2.08 6.77 -1.49
C LEU A 39 1.39 5.49 -1.94
N LEU A 40 1.89 4.89 -3.02
CA LEU A 40 1.52 3.55 -3.45
C LEU A 40 2.65 2.59 -3.05
N VAL A 41 2.30 1.45 -2.45
CA VAL A 41 3.24 0.40 -2.07
C VAL A 41 2.67 -0.92 -2.56
N GLN A 42 3.39 -1.62 -3.43
CA GLN A 42 2.93 -2.87 -4.02
C GLN A 42 4.03 -3.92 -4.07
N ALA A 43 3.67 -5.17 -3.80
CA ALA A 43 4.53 -6.32 -3.96
C ALA A 43 4.50 -6.77 -5.43
N VAL A 44 5.67 -6.99 -6.03
CA VAL A 44 5.78 -7.41 -7.44
C VAL A 44 5.25 -8.84 -7.64
N HIS A 45 5.36 -9.69 -6.62
CA HIS A 45 4.90 -11.08 -6.67
C HIS A 45 3.54 -11.27 -6.00
N ASP A 46 2.73 -10.20 -5.87
CA ASP A 46 1.41 -10.30 -5.27
C ASP A 46 0.46 -11.11 -6.16
N ARG A 47 -0.02 -12.24 -5.62
CA ARG A 47 -0.95 -13.15 -6.31
C ARG A 47 -2.42 -12.84 -6.07
N ILE A 48 -2.72 -11.84 -5.23
CA ILE A 48 -4.08 -11.44 -4.87
C ILE A 48 -4.43 -10.15 -5.61
N VAL A 49 -3.54 -9.17 -5.57
CA VAL A 49 -3.68 -7.89 -6.28
C VAL A 49 -2.63 -7.84 -7.39
N SER A 50 -3.08 -7.71 -8.63
CA SER A 50 -2.20 -7.61 -9.80
C SER A 50 -1.27 -6.42 -9.67
N VAL A 51 0.04 -6.66 -9.83
CA VAL A 51 1.02 -5.55 -9.89
C VAL A 51 0.79 -4.68 -11.13
N ASP A 52 0.32 -5.27 -12.24
CA ASP A 52 0.09 -4.54 -13.49
C ASP A 52 -1.06 -3.54 -13.34
N ASP A 53 -2.12 -3.88 -12.61
CA ASP A 53 -3.25 -2.98 -12.34
C ASP A 53 -2.80 -1.78 -11.48
N ILE A 54 -1.85 -2.00 -10.55
CA ILE A 54 -1.30 -0.93 -9.72
C ILE A 54 -0.28 -0.08 -10.49
N ASP A 55 0.50 -0.67 -11.41
CA ASP A 55 1.35 0.05 -12.34
C ASP A 55 0.49 1.00 -13.21
N GLU A 56 -0.63 0.51 -13.78
CA GLU A 56 -1.59 1.32 -14.54
C GLU A 56 -2.23 2.44 -13.69
N LEU A 57 -2.59 2.14 -12.45
CA LEU A 57 -3.14 3.14 -11.53
C LEU A 57 -2.12 4.25 -11.21
N ALA A 58 -0.86 3.88 -10.99
CA ALA A 58 0.21 4.83 -10.73
C ALA A 58 0.44 5.75 -11.92
N ASP A 59 0.40 5.20 -13.13
CA ASP A 59 0.52 5.97 -14.39
C ASP A 59 -0.69 6.87 -14.62
N THR A 60 -1.91 6.39 -14.34
CA THR A 60 -3.14 7.18 -14.43
C THR A 60 -3.10 8.40 -13.50
N TYR A 61 -2.72 8.20 -12.24
CA TYR A 61 -2.58 9.30 -11.29
C TYR A 61 -1.45 10.27 -11.67
N THR A 62 -0.30 9.75 -12.09
CA THR A 62 0.85 10.59 -12.45
C THR A 62 0.57 11.41 -13.70
N SER A 63 -0.02 10.82 -14.74
CA SER A 63 -0.41 11.52 -15.97
C SER A 63 -1.53 12.54 -15.75
N GLY A 64 -2.41 12.28 -14.77
CA GLY A 64 -3.39 13.24 -14.28
C GLY A 64 -2.83 14.42 -13.48
N GLY A 65 -1.53 14.42 -13.16
CA GLY A 65 -0.85 15.47 -12.42
C GLY A 65 -0.79 15.27 -10.90
N ALA A 66 -1.20 14.10 -10.39
CA ALA A 66 -1.05 13.80 -8.97
C ALA A 66 0.43 13.65 -8.59
N SER A 67 0.74 14.01 -7.35
CA SER A 67 2.05 13.75 -6.76
C SER A 67 2.12 12.31 -6.22
N VAL A 68 2.57 11.37 -7.05
CA VAL A 68 2.64 9.95 -6.71
C VAL A 68 4.06 9.57 -6.28
N THR A 69 4.18 8.92 -5.13
CA THR A 69 5.36 8.15 -4.72
C THR A 69 5.01 6.67 -4.84
N TYR A 70 5.66 5.94 -5.75
CA TYR A 70 5.39 4.51 -5.93
C TYR A 70 6.58 3.65 -5.51
N HIS A 71 6.36 2.73 -4.57
CA HIS A 71 7.34 1.75 -4.12
C HIS A 71 6.92 0.33 -4.52
N ARG A 72 7.71 -0.28 -5.40
CA ARG A 72 7.56 -1.68 -5.85
C ARG A 72 8.51 -2.57 -5.05
N ASP A 73 7.97 -3.40 -4.16
CA ASP A 73 8.75 -4.36 -3.38
C ASP A 73 8.91 -5.67 -4.18
N LEU A 74 10.15 -5.94 -4.60
CA LEU A 74 10.49 -7.06 -5.48
C LEU A 74 10.52 -8.42 -4.78
N PHE A 75 10.45 -8.48 -3.45
CA PHE A 75 10.71 -9.72 -2.68
C PHE A 75 9.56 -10.14 -1.78
N SER A 76 8.56 -9.27 -1.61
CA SER A 76 7.38 -9.56 -0.81
C SER A 76 6.28 -10.17 -1.66
N GLU A 77 5.51 -11.04 -1.02
CA GLU A 77 4.16 -11.45 -1.45
C GLU A 77 3.13 -10.62 -0.65
N HIS A 78 1.85 -10.65 -1.04
CA HIS A 78 0.77 -9.83 -0.47
C HIS A 78 0.83 -9.70 1.07
N MET A 79 0.92 -10.84 1.76
CA MET A 79 0.86 -10.89 3.24
C MET A 79 2.13 -10.38 3.92
N LEU A 80 3.29 -10.53 3.29
CA LEU A 80 4.55 -10.06 3.86
C LEU A 80 4.72 -8.55 3.69
N LEU A 81 4.13 -7.97 2.64
CA LEU A 81 4.23 -6.55 2.37
C LEU A 81 3.59 -5.70 3.48
N HIS A 82 2.44 -6.10 4.02
CA HIS A 82 1.72 -5.30 5.01
C HIS A 82 2.55 -4.94 6.26
N PRO A 83 3.15 -5.88 7.00
CA PRO A 83 3.97 -5.53 8.16
C PRO A 83 5.29 -4.84 7.77
N LEU A 84 5.88 -5.16 6.61
CA LEU A 84 7.16 -4.60 6.18
C LEU A 84 7.04 -3.16 5.67
N SER A 85 5.90 -2.80 5.09
CA SER A 85 5.63 -1.46 4.57
C SER A 85 5.16 -0.48 5.65
N ALA A 86 4.64 -0.95 6.79
CA ALA A 86 4.09 -0.10 7.84
C ALA A 86 5.06 0.98 8.36
N PRO A 87 6.35 0.69 8.66
CA PRO A 87 7.30 1.74 9.05
C PRO A 87 7.53 2.81 7.97
N MET A 88 7.52 2.41 6.69
CA MET A 88 7.68 3.32 5.55
C MET A 88 6.46 4.23 5.43
N ALA A 89 5.25 3.66 5.48
CA ALA A 89 4.01 4.40 5.38
C ALA A 89 3.86 5.42 6.53
N LEU A 90 4.17 5.01 7.77
CA LEU A 90 4.10 5.91 8.93
C LEU A 90 5.11 7.06 8.85
N ARG A 91 6.34 6.79 8.40
CA ARG A 91 7.35 7.84 8.18
C ARG A 91 6.89 8.81 7.09
N TRP A 92 6.38 8.28 5.97
CA TRP A 92 5.89 9.10 4.87
C TRP A 92 4.72 10.00 5.30
N LEU A 93 3.75 9.46 6.07
CA LEU A 93 2.65 10.25 6.62
C LEU A 93 3.16 11.36 7.57
N THR A 94 4.13 11.04 8.43
CA THR A 94 4.74 12.02 9.34
C THR A 94 5.36 13.17 8.56
N ASP A 95 6.08 12.88 7.46
CA ASP A 95 6.68 13.90 6.61
C ASP A 95 5.62 14.78 5.92
N ARG A 96 4.46 14.22 5.54
CA ARG A 96 3.34 15.00 4.98
C ARG A 96 2.71 15.93 6.01
N PHE A 97 2.47 15.45 7.23
CA PHE A 97 1.93 16.29 8.31
C PHE A 97 2.92 17.37 8.78
N ALA A 98 4.23 17.11 8.67
CA ALA A 98 5.27 18.09 8.98
C ALA A 98 5.56 19.08 7.83
N GLY A 99 4.81 19.04 6.72
CA GLY A 99 5.01 19.93 5.57
C GLY A 99 6.36 19.74 4.87
N ARG A 100 7.00 18.58 5.02
CA ARG A 100 8.30 18.31 4.39
C ARG A 100 8.15 18.10 2.89
N PRO A 101 9.15 18.50 2.08
CA PRO A 101 9.16 18.26 0.64
C PRO A 101 8.83 16.82 0.26
N LEU A 102 8.11 16.60 -0.84
CA LEU A 102 7.66 15.28 -1.26
C LEU A 102 8.81 14.32 -1.58
N ASN A 103 9.97 14.86 -1.93
CA ASN A 103 11.19 14.10 -2.16
C ASN A 103 11.98 13.76 -0.88
N ALA A 104 11.58 14.31 0.27
CA ALA A 104 12.22 14.02 1.55
C ALA A 104 12.04 12.54 1.90
N HIS A 105 13.14 11.88 2.23
CA HIS A 105 13.19 10.47 2.62
C HIS A 105 12.54 9.49 1.64
N LEU A 106 12.41 9.87 0.35
CA LEU A 106 12.09 8.92 -0.71
C LEU A 106 13.14 7.82 -0.65
N ALA A 107 12.70 6.59 -0.37
CA ALA A 107 13.53 5.42 -0.53
C ALA A 107 13.81 5.27 -2.03
N ARG A 108 14.88 5.93 -2.51
CA ARG A 108 15.36 5.84 -3.91
C ARG A 108 15.84 4.44 -4.29
N THR A 109 15.93 3.54 -3.32
CA THR A 109 16.47 2.22 -3.50
C THR A 109 15.38 1.26 -3.98
N LYS A 110 15.49 0.82 -5.23
CA LYS A 110 14.86 -0.39 -5.79
C LYS A 110 15.32 -1.70 -5.10
N TRP A 111 15.91 -1.60 -3.90
CA TRP A 111 16.61 -2.66 -3.19
C TRP A 111 15.84 -3.01 -1.91
N PRO A 112 15.79 -4.29 -1.52
CA PRO A 112 14.78 -4.83 -0.62
C PRO A 112 14.75 -4.17 0.75
N THR A 113 13.52 -3.94 1.24
CA THR A 113 13.19 -3.53 2.61
C THR A 113 13.85 -4.44 3.67
N MET A 114 14.12 -5.70 3.31
CA MET A 114 14.83 -6.71 4.12
C MET A 114 16.33 -6.44 4.33
N LEU A 115 17.01 -5.62 3.53
CA LEU A 115 18.43 -5.30 3.74
C LEU A 115 18.66 -3.90 4.31
N ASN A 116 17.59 -3.15 4.58
CA ASN A 116 17.70 -1.83 5.18
C ASN A 116 17.75 -1.97 6.72
N PRO A 117 18.88 -1.66 7.38
CA PRO A 117 19.01 -1.77 8.84
C PRO A 117 17.99 -0.89 9.59
N VAL A 118 17.49 0.17 8.95
CA VAL A 118 16.44 1.04 9.51
C VAL A 118 15.10 0.31 9.61
N THR A 119 14.81 -0.65 8.73
CA THR A 119 13.60 -1.50 8.79
C THR A 119 13.60 -2.32 10.08
N TYR A 120 14.72 -2.97 10.41
CA TYR A 120 14.83 -3.78 11.61
C TYR A 120 14.78 -2.95 12.90
N MET A 121 15.40 -1.76 12.89
CA MET A 121 15.22 -0.80 14.00
C MET A 121 13.76 -0.39 14.18
N GLY A 122 13.05 -0.10 13.07
CA GLY A 122 11.63 0.22 13.09
C GLY A 122 10.79 -0.94 13.64
N MET A 123 11.05 -2.16 13.18
CA MET A 123 10.34 -3.37 13.62
C MET A 123 10.59 -3.66 15.11
N ALA A 124 11.84 -3.55 15.58
CA ALA A 124 12.17 -3.70 16.99
C ALA A 124 11.47 -2.65 17.87
N ARG A 125 11.31 -1.42 17.35
CA ARG A 125 10.57 -0.35 18.03
C ARG A 125 9.08 -0.66 18.09
N LEU A 126 8.48 -1.15 17.01
CA LEU A 126 7.08 -1.58 16.97
C LEU A 126 6.82 -2.73 17.95
N VAL A 127 7.68 -3.76 17.97
CA VAL A 127 7.59 -4.87 18.93
C VAL A 127 7.66 -4.37 20.38
N ARG A 128 8.58 -3.43 20.67
CA ARG A 128 8.68 -2.83 22.02
C ARG A 128 7.42 -2.07 22.41
N ILE A 129 6.83 -1.30 21.47
CA ILE A 129 5.59 -0.57 21.72
C ILE A 129 4.44 -1.55 21.95
N ALA A 130 4.28 -2.55 21.09
CA ALA A 130 3.26 -3.59 21.24
C ALA A 130 3.39 -4.32 22.59
N ALA A 131 4.61 -4.70 23.00
CA ALA A 131 4.87 -5.31 24.30
C ALA A 131 4.51 -4.37 25.46
N LYS A 132 4.82 -3.06 25.37
CA LYS A 132 4.41 -2.07 26.38
C LYS A 132 2.89 -1.99 26.49
N VAL A 133 2.18 -1.92 25.37
CA VAL A 133 0.71 -1.86 25.35
C VAL A 133 0.09 -3.12 25.95
N VAL A 134 0.53 -4.32 25.52
CA VAL A 134 0.03 -5.60 26.05
C VAL A 134 0.30 -5.75 27.54
N THR A 135 1.43 -5.23 28.03
CA THR A 135 1.78 -5.26 29.46
C THR A 135 1.23 -4.08 30.27
N GLY A 136 0.35 -3.25 29.67
CA GLY A 136 -0.29 -2.11 30.35
C GLY A 136 0.66 -0.97 30.70
N ARG A 137 1.85 -0.92 30.09
CA ARG A 137 2.87 0.12 30.34
C ARG A 137 2.67 1.32 29.42
N THR A 138 2.91 2.51 29.95
CA THR A 138 2.80 3.77 29.21
C THR A 138 3.82 3.85 28.07
N VAL A 139 3.34 4.32 26.91
CA VAL A 139 4.17 4.62 25.74
C VAL A 139 4.48 6.11 25.78
N GLU A 140 5.70 6.47 26.16
CA GLU A 140 6.15 7.86 26.08
C GLU A 140 6.22 8.31 24.63
N ARG A 141 5.68 9.50 24.34
CA ARG A 141 5.86 10.18 23.06
C ARG A 141 7.30 10.67 22.95
N GLN A 142 8.17 9.85 22.38
CA GLN A 142 9.47 10.35 21.93
C GLN A 142 9.32 10.97 20.54
N PRO A 143 9.80 12.21 20.31
CA PRO A 143 9.91 12.75 18.98
C PRO A 143 10.82 11.84 18.13
N LEU A 144 10.43 11.62 16.89
CA LEU A 144 11.19 10.87 15.88
C LEU A 144 12.25 11.75 15.23
#